data_AF-A0A4R6V8N3-F1
#
_entry.id   AF-A0A4R6V8N3-F1
#
_cell.length_a   1.000
_cell.length_b   1.000
_cell.length_c   1.000
_cell.angle_alpha   90.00
_cell.angle_beta   90.00
_cell.angle_gamma   90.00
#
_symmetry.space_group_name_H-M   'P 1'
#
loop_
_entity.id
_entity.type
_entity.pdbx_description
1 polymer ?
#
loop_
_entity_poly.entity_id
_entity_poly.type
_entity_poly.pdbx_seq_one_letter_code
_entity_poly.pdbx_strand_id
1 'polypeptide(L)' 'MDIAIVCQDCHGSGYRVRVYGYVSADDDHAEMLVPRDCEPCNGSGRILTSGWSAG' A
#
# COMPACT_ATOMS: atom_id res chain seq x y z
N MET A 1 -20.41 8.55 -13.78
CA MET A 1 -20.36 8.24 -12.33
C MET A 1 -19.03 7.59 -12.05
N ASP A 2 -18.31 8.04 -11.01
CA ASP A 2 -17.03 7.42 -10.64
C ASP A 2 -17.25 6.25 -9.68
N ILE A 3 -16.50 5.17 -9.88
CA ILE A 3 -16.54 3.97 -9.04
C ILE A 3 -15.18 3.84 -8.35
N ALA A 4 -15.17 3.64 -7.04
CA ALA A 4 -13.96 3.41 -6.28
C ALA A 4 -13.73 1.90 -6.09
N ILE A 5 -12.79 1.34 -6.84
CA ILE A 5 -12.40 -0.07 -6.74
C ILE A 5 -11.27 -0.24 -5.72
N VAL A 6 -11.22 -1.40 -5.05
CA VAL A 6 -10.12 -1.71 -4.12
C VAL A 6 -8.82 -1.86 -4.90
N CYS A 7 -7.77 -1.18 -4.45
CA CYS A 7 -6.45 -1.31 -5.04
C CYS A 7 -5.94 -2.74 -4.84
N GLN A 8 -5.68 -3.46 -5.93
CA GLN A 8 -5.21 -4.85 -5.88
C GLN A 8 -3.79 -4.98 -5.34
N ASP A 9 -3.01 -3.91 -5.41
CA ASP A 9 -1.59 -3.90 -5.04
C ASP A 9 -1.35 -3.83 -3.52
N CYS A 10 -2.23 -3.14 -2.80
CA CYS A 10 -2.20 -3.04 -1.33
C CYS A 10 -3.44 -3.64 -0.67
N HIS A 11 -4.32 -4.28 -1.44
CA HIS A 11 -5.57 -4.89 -0.99
C HIS A 11 -6.41 -3.97 -0.07
N GLY A 12 -6.49 -2.69 -0.42
CA GLY A 12 -7.29 -1.72 0.34
C GLY A 12 -6.60 -1.08 1.54
N SER A 13 -5.41 -1.52 1.93
CA SER A 13 -4.70 -0.96 3.10
C SER A 13 -4.15 0.44 2.86
N GLY A 14 -3.88 0.81 1.60
CA GLY A 14 -3.18 2.04 1.24
C GLY A 14 -1.67 1.96 1.40
N TYR A 15 -1.12 0.89 1.98
CA TYR A 15 0.31 0.76 2.28
C TYR A 15 0.92 -0.50 1.68
N ARG A 16 2.22 -0.45 1.43
CA ARG A 16 3.08 -1.60 1.21
C ARG A 16 4.14 -1.64 2.31
N VAL A 17 4.30 -2.80 2.92
CA VAL A 17 5.29 -3.00 3.99
C VAL A 17 6.57 -3.53 3.36
N ARG A 18 7.69 -2.88 3.67
CA ARG A 18 9.03 -3.42 3.41
C ARG A 18 9.65 -3.82 4.75
N VAL A 19 10.22 -5.02 4.78
CA VAL A 19 10.98 -5.52 5.93
C VAL A 19 12.43 -5.18 5.70
N TYR A 20 13.02 -4.46 6.64
CA TYR A 20 14.45 -4.17 6.65
C TYR A 20 15.08 -4.92 7.81
N GLY A 21 16.03 -5.80 7.49
CA GLY A 21 16.91 -6.39 8.49
C GLY A 21 17.95 -5.36 8.93
N TYR A 22 18.12 -5.20 10.23
CA TYR A 22 19.24 -4.46 10.80
C TYR A 22 19.86 -5.27 11.93
N VAL A 23 21.18 -5.18 12.05
CA VAL A 23 21.91 -5.76 13.19
C VAL A 23 21.90 -4.69 14.28
N SER A 24 21.34 -5.02 15.44
CA SER A 24 21.38 -4.15 16.60
C SER A 24 22.43 -4.66 17.58
N ALA A 25 22.95 -3.80 18.46
CA ALA A 25 23.94 -4.21 19.45
C ALA A 25 23.37 -5.17 20.52
N ASP A 26 22.05 -5.16 20.71
CA ASP A 26 21.35 -5.94 21.74
C ASP A 26 20.66 -7.19 21.18
N ASP A 27 20.48 -7.25 19.86
CA ASP A 27 19.82 -8.34 19.15
C ASP A 27 20.43 -8.47 17.74
N ASP A 28 21.08 -9.61 17.49
CA ASP A 28 21.83 -9.92 16.27
C ASP A 28 20.92 -9.94 15.02
N HIS A 29 19.61 -10.06 15.20
CA HIS A 29 18.62 -10.06 14.12
C HIS A 29 17.37 -9.26 14.50
N ALA A 30 17.41 -7.95 14.26
CA ALA A 30 16.23 -7.11 14.39
C ALA A 30 15.61 -6.81 13.01
N GLU A 31 14.28 -6.88 12.94
CA GLU A 31 13.51 -6.53 11.75
C GLU A 31 12.71 -5.24 12.01
N MET A 32 12.82 -4.28 11.11
CA MET A 32 11.99 -3.07 11.11
C MET A 32 10.98 -3.13 9.97
N LEU A 33 9.70 -3.01 10.31
CA LEU A 33 8.63 -2.85 9.34
C LEU A 33 8.49 -1.37 8.99
N VAL A 34 8.74 -1.01 7.74
CA VAL A 34 8.59 0.36 7.26
C VAL A 34 7.42 0.42 6.27
N PRO A 35 6.27 0.98 6.68
CA PRO A 35 5.16 1.22 5.77
C PRO A 35 5.55 2.30 4.76
N ARG A 36 5.22 2.08 3.49
CA ARG A 36 5.26 3.08 2.43
C ARG A 36 3.90 3.17 1.78
N ASP A 37 3.54 4.36 1.32
CA ASP A 37 2.30 4.53 0.58
C ASP A 37 2.30 3.63 -0.66
N CYS A 38 1.16 3.02 -0.94
CA CYS A 38 0.95 2.26 -2.14
C CYS A 38 0.79 3.23 -3.31
N GLU A 39 1.87 3.38 -4.10
CA GLU A 39 1.96 4.22 -5.30
C GLU A 39 0.73 4.08 -6.24
N PRO A 40 0.30 2.86 -6.64
CA PRO A 40 -0.87 2.68 -7.52
C PRO A 40 -2.17 3.34 -7.05
N CYS A 41 -2.37 3.52 -5.75
CA CYS A 41 -3.56 4.17 -5.20
C CYS A 41 -3.25 5.44 -4.42
N ASN A 42 -2.01 5.94 -4.49
CA ASN A 42 -1.53 7.11 -3.75
C ASN A 42 -1.94 7.08 -2.27
N GLY A 43 -1.69 5.96 -1.59
CA GLY A 43 -2.01 5.81 -0.15
C GLY A 43 -3.49 5.61 0.20
N SER A 44 -4.43 5.77 -0.74
CA SER A 44 -5.87 5.76 -0.42
C SER A 44 -6.48 4.36 -0.24
N GLY A 45 -5.78 3.31 -0.70
CA GLY A 45 -6.29 1.94 -0.77
C GLY A 45 -7.31 1.70 -1.88
N ARG A 46 -7.71 2.73 -2.62
CA ARG A 46 -8.73 2.64 -3.67
C ARG A 46 -8.27 3.34 -4.95
N ILE A 47 -8.75 2.87 -6.08
CA ILE A 47 -8.51 3.50 -7.38
C ILE A 47 -9.86 4.03 -7.87
N LEU A 48 -9.91 5.31 -8.18
CA LEU A 48 -11.06 5.92 -8.84
C LEU A 48 -11.01 5.53 -10.31
N THR A 49 -12.07 4.86 -10.78
CA THR A 49 -12.22 4.50 -12.18
C THR A 49 -13.51 5.11 -12.72
N SER A 50 -13.47 5.59 -13.95
CA SER A 50 -14.67 6.05 -14.64
C SER A 50 -15.61 4.86 -14.85
N GLY A 51 -16.86 5.02 -14.39
CA GLY A 51 -17.90 4.03 -14.60
C GLY A 51 -18.40 4.01 -16.04
N TRP A 52 -19.02 2.89 -16.44
CA TRP A 52 -19.50 2.64 -17.81
C TRP A 52 -20.67 3.55 -18.20
N SER A 53 -21.27 4.28 -17.26
CA SER A 53 -22.36 5.24 -17.49
C SER A 53 -21.87 6.63 -17.93
N ALA A 54 -20.60 6.77 -18.31
CA ALA A 54 -20.03 8.04 -18.80
C ALA A 54 -20.06 8.18 -20.34
N GLY A 55 -20.77 7.28 -21.05
CA GLY A 55 -21.03 7.37 -22.49
C GLY A 55 -22.25 8.20 -22.84
#